data_AF-A0A1V3TWE2-F1
#
_entry.id   AF-A0A1V3TWE2-F1
#
_cell.length_a   1.000
_cell.length_b   1.000
_cell.length_c   1.000
_cell.angle_alpha   90.00
_cell.angle_beta   90.00
_cell.angle_gamma   90.00
#
_symmetry.space_group_name_H-M   'P 1'
#
loop_
_entity.id
_entity.type
_entity.pdbx_description
1 polymer ?
#
loop_
_entity_poly.entity_id
_entity_poly.type
_entity_poly.pdbx_seq_one_letter_code
_entity_poly.pdbx_strand_id
1 'polypeptide(L)'
;MNRLKAGNYWDNSGTANGSYAERLNYDLNGNITGLRRTGLGAGLMDELGYSYDQAGNSNKLIRVSDASGNAAGYPVGGNVIGYDVNGNMVNHLDKGISSITYNYLNLPSSINASIGNTDYVYRADGVKLKKVFGAKTTDYLDGFQYENGVLQFVPTAEGYFDVTKNRYIYNYTDHLGNVRLSYTKGASGGAEIIEENNYYPFGLKHEGYNNASLASSAYQYKYNGKELQETGMYDYGARMYMPDIGRWGVVDPLAEKMTRHSPYNYAFNNPIRFIDPDGRANQDIIKILNNGTIERTKTEDNFDIVTNEDGSSSYKVEHLNGDSQIGDVKTFTLPLEGEGGLKSDKFSFLQINNADIATQFFEFASNNSSKEFSHDKIDFPDGFSSNLITTNYLQNAVIGANELLPNLDLGNGRIIKDGTWSLNAHSHPESSGSIAPSGFTAYKNNGDLKFSINPLHGNSGDRNINQPSGLTRYMYSPILNKKLGGGYIKYNNKTATYVGKNKKDEKH
;
A
#
# COMPACT_ATOMS: atom_id res chain seq x y z
N MET A 1 -7.98 -13.44 16.73
CA MET A 1 -7.51 -13.37 15.33
C MET A 1 -8.51 -12.57 14.51
N ASN A 2 -8.03 -11.57 13.76
CA ASN A 2 -8.85 -10.58 13.05
C ASN A 2 -9.33 -11.07 11.67
N ARG A 3 -9.98 -12.24 11.61
CA ARG A 3 -10.59 -12.75 10.36
C ARG A 3 -11.94 -12.07 10.13
N LEU A 4 -12.24 -11.69 8.89
CA LEU A 4 -13.52 -11.10 8.53
C LEU A 4 -14.63 -12.15 8.65
N LYS A 5 -15.63 -11.90 9.50
CA LYS A 5 -16.80 -12.79 9.64
C LYS A 5 -17.98 -12.37 8.78
N ALA A 6 -18.10 -11.07 8.51
CA ALA A 6 -19.16 -10.53 7.67
C ALA A 6 -18.78 -9.18 7.08
N GLY A 7 -19.22 -8.93 5.84
CA GLY A 7 -19.39 -7.61 5.27
C GLY A 7 -20.87 -7.38 4.98
N ASN A 8 -21.43 -6.26 5.44
CA ASN A 8 -22.82 -5.90 5.14
C ASN A 8 -22.81 -4.59 4.37
N TYR A 9 -23.58 -4.53 3.29
CA TYR A 9 -23.84 -3.30 2.57
C TYR A 9 -25.11 -2.64 3.13
N TRP A 10 -25.05 -1.32 3.34
CA TRP A 10 -26.18 -0.50 3.75
C TRP A 10 -26.54 0.48 2.63
N ASP A 11 -27.80 0.47 2.21
CA ASP A 11 -28.29 1.43 1.24
C ASP A 11 -28.61 2.78 1.91
N ASN A 12 -28.76 3.81 1.08
CA ASN A 12 -29.02 5.18 1.53
C ASN A 12 -30.39 5.34 2.24
N SER A 13 -31.24 4.31 2.25
CA SER A 13 -32.52 4.33 2.97
C SER A 13 -32.39 3.94 4.44
N GLY A 14 -31.19 3.54 4.89
CA GLY A 14 -30.92 3.15 6.28
C GLY A 14 -31.63 1.87 6.70
N THR A 15 -32.21 1.13 5.75
CA THR A 15 -32.90 -0.13 6.03
C THR A 15 -31.88 -1.26 5.91
N ALA A 16 -31.75 -2.09 6.94
CA ALA A 16 -30.92 -3.28 6.91
C ALA A 16 -31.56 -4.34 5.99
N ASN A 17 -31.56 -4.09 4.69
CA ASN A 17 -32.13 -5.04 3.74
C ASN A 17 -31.28 -6.31 3.67
N GLY A 18 -29.97 -6.22 3.92
CA GLY A 18 -29.06 -7.36 3.77
C GLY A 18 -28.71 -7.64 2.31
N SER A 19 -28.92 -6.68 1.40
CA SER A 19 -28.40 -6.72 0.03
C SER A 19 -26.88 -6.77 0.05
N TYR A 20 -26.28 -7.50 -0.89
CA TYR A 20 -24.82 -7.59 -1.03
C TYR A 20 -24.07 -7.91 0.27
N ALA A 21 -24.67 -8.75 1.12
CA ALA A 21 -24.03 -9.20 2.34
C ALA A 21 -23.15 -10.42 2.03
N GLU A 22 -22.01 -10.52 2.70
CA GLU A 22 -21.10 -11.68 2.65
C GLU A 22 -20.79 -12.12 4.06
N ARG A 23 -20.90 -13.43 4.36
CA ARG A 23 -20.69 -14.00 5.69
C ARG A 23 -19.86 -15.27 5.58
N LEU A 24 -18.86 -15.41 6.44
CA LEU A 24 -17.88 -16.49 6.34
C LEU A 24 -17.68 -17.24 7.66
N ASN A 25 -17.44 -18.54 7.53
CA ASN A 25 -16.96 -19.42 8.59
C ASN A 25 -15.56 -19.93 8.26
N TYR A 26 -14.78 -20.26 9.29
CA TYR A 26 -13.42 -20.76 9.12
C TYR A 26 -13.14 -21.94 10.03
N ASP A 27 -12.22 -22.80 9.61
CA ASP A 27 -11.57 -23.77 10.50
C ASP A 27 -10.45 -23.12 11.34
N LEU A 28 -9.77 -23.92 12.15
CA LEU A 28 -8.66 -23.44 13.00
C LEU A 28 -7.47 -22.94 12.17
N ASN A 29 -7.18 -23.57 11.03
CA ASN A 29 -6.10 -23.20 10.10
C ASN A 29 -6.43 -21.95 9.27
N GLY A 30 -7.68 -21.49 9.32
CA GLY A 30 -8.15 -20.33 8.58
C GLY A 30 -8.59 -20.65 7.17
N ASN A 31 -8.86 -21.89 6.83
CA ASN A 31 -9.57 -22.19 5.60
C ASN A 31 -11.04 -21.79 5.75
N ILE A 32 -11.63 -21.22 4.70
CA ILE A 32 -13.06 -20.91 4.66
C ILE A 32 -13.84 -22.23 4.66
N THR A 33 -14.75 -22.44 5.61
CA THR A 33 -15.58 -23.65 5.69
C THR A 33 -16.99 -23.43 5.17
N GLY A 34 -17.44 -22.18 5.14
CA GLY A 34 -18.71 -21.80 4.53
C GLY A 34 -18.76 -20.32 4.19
N LEU A 35 -19.48 -19.99 3.13
CA LEU A 35 -19.63 -18.63 2.64
C LEU A 35 -21.08 -18.41 2.20
N ARG A 36 -21.74 -17.39 2.76
CA ARG A 36 -23.09 -17.00 2.36
C ARG A 36 -23.08 -15.62 1.73
N ARG A 37 -23.58 -15.49 0.51
CA ARG A 37 -23.72 -14.21 -0.21
C ARG A 37 -25.19 -13.92 -0.55
N THR A 38 -25.57 -12.66 -0.50
CA THR A 38 -26.89 -12.17 -0.96
C THR A 38 -26.71 -11.13 -2.05
N GLY A 39 -27.60 -11.09 -3.05
CA GLY A 39 -27.58 -10.13 -4.15
C GLY A 39 -28.35 -8.85 -3.85
N LEU A 40 -28.72 -8.11 -4.90
CA LEU A 40 -29.63 -6.97 -4.80
C LEU A 40 -30.98 -7.38 -4.20
N GLY A 41 -31.53 -6.59 -3.29
CA GLY A 41 -32.79 -6.91 -2.59
C GLY A 41 -32.67 -8.05 -1.60
N ALA A 42 -31.43 -8.44 -1.23
CA ALA A 42 -31.12 -9.46 -0.23
C ALA A 42 -31.56 -10.89 -0.54
N GLY A 43 -31.85 -11.19 -1.81
CA GLY A 43 -32.04 -12.57 -2.26
C GLY A 43 -30.78 -13.40 -2.00
N LEU A 44 -30.94 -14.62 -1.49
CA LEU A 44 -29.83 -15.56 -1.31
C LEU A 44 -29.22 -15.88 -2.68
N MET A 45 -27.92 -15.63 -2.80
CA MET A 45 -27.16 -15.84 -4.03
C MET A 45 -26.20 -17.02 -3.90
N ASP A 46 -25.65 -17.22 -2.71
CA ASP A 46 -24.78 -18.36 -2.44
C ASP A 46 -24.97 -18.84 -1.01
N GLU A 47 -24.93 -20.16 -0.85
CA GLU A 47 -24.78 -20.85 0.41
C GLU A 47 -23.73 -21.95 0.23
N LEU A 48 -22.47 -21.51 0.22
CA LEU A 48 -21.32 -22.34 -0.12
C LEU A 48 -20.85 -23.16 1.06
N GLY A 49 -20.60 -24.45 0.82
CA GLY A 49 -19.90 -25.37 1.70
C GLY A 49 -18.57 -25.81 1.11
N TYR A 50 -17.51 -25.81 1.92
CA TYR A 50 -16.14 -26.10 1.48
C TYR A 50 -15.67 -27.43 2.06
N SER A 51 -15.21 -28.34 1.20
CA SER A 51 -14.68 -29.64 1.61
C SER A 51 -13.20 -29.75 1.29
N TYR A 52 -12.36 -29.85 2.33
CA TYR A 52 -10.91 -29.98 2.20
C TYR A 52 -10.45 -31.43 2.21
N ASP A 53 -9.25 -31.68 1.70
CA ASP A 53 -8.60 -33.00 1.72
C ASP A 53 -8.21 -33.40 3.16
N GLN A 54 -9.18 -34.04 3.83
CA GLN A 54 -9.01 -34.57 5.18
C GLN A 54 -8.06 -35.78 5.20
N ALA A 55 -8.06 -36.61 4.15
CA ALA A 55 -7.24 -37.81 4.10
C ALA A 55 -5.74 -37.47 4.02
N GLY A 56 -5.39 -36.40 3.30
CA GLY A 56 -4.04 -35.86 3.23
C GLY A 56 -3.67 -34.89 4.34
N ASN A 57 -4.57 -34.60 5.30
CA ASN A 57 -4.40 -33.54 6.31
C ASN A 57 -3.93 -32.21 5.69
N SER A 58 -4.55 -31.79 4.59
CA SER A 58 -4.06 -30.68 3.77
C SER A 58 -5.06 -29.53 3.65
N ASN A 59 -4.56 -28.35 3.30
CA ASN A 59 -5.37 -27.15 3.03
C ASN A 59 -5.90 -27.09 1.58
N LYS A 60 -5.82 -28.21 0.83
CA LYS A 60 -6.33 -28.31 -0.54
C LYS A 60 -7.86 -28.44 -0.50
N LEU A 61 -8.55 -27.58 -1.26
CA LEU A 61 -10.01 -27.59 -1.34
C LEU A 61 -10.45 -28.56 -2.42
N ILE A 62 -11.14 -29.63 -2.05
CA ILE A 62 -11.50 -30.71 -2.96
C ILE A 62 -12.87 -30.50 -3.58
N ARG A 63 -13.81 -29.82 -2.90
CA ARG A 63 -15.16 -29.53 -3.44
C ARG A 63 -15.71 -28.24 -2.85
N VAL A 64 -16.51 -27.54 -3.65
CA VAL A 64 -17.41 -26.46 -3.20
C VAL A 64 -18.82 -26.84 -3.60
N SER A 65 -19.75 -26.90 -2.66
CA SER A 65 -21.17 -27.10 -2.93
C SER A 65 -21.92 -25.79 -2.74
N ASP A 66 -22.92 -25.50 -3.56
CA ASP A 66 -23.84 -24.38 -3.31
C ASP A 66 -25.27 -24.89 -3.05
N ALA A 67 -25.79 -24.63 -1.85
CA ALA A 67 -27.15 -25.00 -1.47
C ALA A 67 -28.21 -23.98 -1.94
N SER A 68 -27.79 -22.81 -2.44
CA SER A 68 -28.72 -21.75 -2.87
C SER A 68 -29.46 -22.10 -4.16
N GLY A 69 -28.82 -22.88 -5.04
CA GLY A 69 -29.30 -23.18 -6.39
C GLY A 69 -29.27 -21.98 -7.34
N ASN A 70 -28.60 -20.87 -6.97
CA ASN A 70 -28.55 -19.64 -7.75
C ASN A 70 -27.18 -19.46 -8.42
N ALA A 71 -27.13 -19.64 -9.74
CA ALA A 71 -25.89 -19.54 -10.51
C ALA A 71 -25.36 -18.12 -10.73
N ALA A 72 -26.03 -17.07 -10.19
CA ALA A 72 -25.55 -15.68 -10.29
C ALA A 72 -24.30 -15.42 -9.43
N GLY A 73 -24.04 -16.26 -8.42
CA GLY A 73 -22.81 -16.22 -7.63
C GLY A 73 -21.80 -17.25 -8.13
N TYR A 74 -21.54 -18.24 -7.28
CA TYR A 74 -20.81 -19.44 -7.65
C TYR A 74 -21.73 -20.40 -8.42
N PRO A 75 -21.22 -21.17 -9.40
CA PRO A 75 -22.02 -22.18 -10.09
C PRO A 75 -22.60 -23.23 -9.12
N VAL A 76 -23.59 -24.01 -9.56
CA VAL A 76 -24.30 -25.04 -8.75
C VAL A 76 -23.36 -25.99 -7.99
N GLY A 77 -22.13 -26.14 -8.46
CA GLY A 77 -21.03 -26.67 -7.66
C GLY A 77 -21.02 -28.20 -7.56
N GLY A 78 -20.14 -28.70 -6.71
CA GLY A 78 -20.12 -30.07 -6.24
C GLY A 78 -19.17 -30.99 -7.00
N ASN A 79 -18.47 -30.52 -8.04
CA ASN A 79 -17.45 -31.32 -8.69
C ASN A 79 -16.15 -31.37 -7.89
N VAL A 80 -15.33 -32.38 -8.17
CA VAL A 80 -14.02 -32.54 -7.55
C VAL A 80 -13.02 -31.59 -8.19
N ILE A 81 -12.25 -30.92 -7.34
CA ILE A 81 -11.10 -30.09 -7.68
C ILE A 81 -9.84 -30.94 -7.48
N GLY A 82 -9.13 -31.17 -8.57
CA GLY A 82 -7.88 -31.92 -8.60
C GLY A 82 -6.68 -31.04 -8.31
N TYR A 83 -5.60 -31.65 -7.81
CA TYR A 83 -4.31 -31.00 -7.58
C TYR A 83 -3.16 -31.85 -8.10
N ASP A 84 -2.10 -31.21 -8.57
CA ASP A 84 -0.83 -31.87 -8.84
C ASP A 84 -0.01 -32.12 -7.54
N VAL A 85 1.18 -32.68 -7.72
CA VAL A 85 2.12 -32.98 -6.63
C VAL A 85 2.71 -31.73 -5.97
N ASN A 86 2.77 -30.60 -6.67
CA ASN A 86 3.22 -29.32 -6.15
C ASN A 86 2.11 -28.56 -5.41
N GLY A 87 0.87 -29.06 -5.45
CA GLY A 87 -0.28 -28.42 -4.83
C GLY A 87 -0.94 -27.37 -5.72
N ASN A 88 -0.72 -27.40 -7.03
CA ASN A 88 -1.44 -26.56 -7.97
C ASN A 88 -2.76 -27.20 -8.36
N MET A 89 -3.84 -26.41 -8.37
CA MET A 89 -5.15 -26.85 -8.83
C MET A 89 -5.11 -27.20 -10.32
N VAL A 90 -5.37 -28.45 -10.71
CA VAL A 90 -5.27 -28.88 -12.11
C VAL A 90 -6.60 -28.83 -12.87
N ASN A 91 -7.73 -28.60 -12.19
CA ASN A 91 -9.02 -28.40 -12.83
C ASN A 91 -9.98 -27.64 -11.92
N HIS A 92 -11.08 -27.15 -12.48
CA HIS A 92 -12.20 -26.62 -11.73
C HIS A 92 -13.49 -26.80 -12.53
N LEU A 93 -14.05 -28.01 -12.49
CA LEU A 93 -15.16 -28.41 -13.37
C LEU A 93 -16.45 -27.61 -13.12
N ASP A 94 -16.68 -27.13 -11.90
CA ASP A 94 -17.79 -26.22 -11.57
C ASP A 94 -17.74 -24.94 -12.41
N LYS A 95 -16.53 -24.49 -12.76
CA LYS A 95 -16.25 -23.32 -13.61
C LYS A 95 -16.04 -23.69 -15.08
N GLY A 96 -16.30 -24.96 -15.44
CA GLY A 96 -16.05 -25.48 -16.79
C GLY A 96 -14.57 -25.63 -17.14
N ILE A 97 -13.65 -25.51 -16.18
CA ILE A 97 -12.20 -25.66 -16.40
C ILE A 97 -11.85 -27.15 -16.32
N SER A 98 -11.54 -27.76 -17.46
CA SER A 98 -11.23 -29.19 -17.56
C SER A 98 -9.78 -29.51 -17.21
N SER A 99 -8.85 -28.59 -17.49
CA SER A 99 -7.45 -28.76 -17.14
C SER A 99 -6.71 -27.42 -17.00
N ILE A 100 -5.75 -27.37 -16.09
CA ILE A 100 -4.76 -26.32 -15.95
C ILE A 100 -3.38 -26.97 -16.00
N THR A 101 -2.50 -26.46 -16.85
CA THR A 101 -1.08 -26.85 -16.91
C THR A 101 -0.23 -25.69 -16.42
N TYR A 102 0.93 -26.01 -15.85
CA TYR A 102 1.79 -25.06 -15.16
C TYR A 102 3.21 -25.09 -15.69
N ASN A 103 3.88 -23.94 -15.62
CA ASN A 103 5.33 -23.84 -15.84
C ASN A 103 6.11 -24.14 -14.54
N TYR A 104 7.44 -24.04 -14.60
CA TYR A 104 8.33 -24.30 -13.46
C TYR A 104 8.17 -23.33 -12.27
N LEU A 105 7.51 -22.19 -12.47
CA LEU A 105 7.18 -21.22 -11.41
C LEU A 105 5.79 -21.47 -10.81
N ASN A 106 5.11 -22.55 -11.18
CA ASN A 106 3.72 -22.83 -10.84
C ASN A 106 2.74 -21.75 -11.35
N LEU A 107 3.11 -21.05 -12.44
CA LEU A 107 2.20 -20.15 -13.16
C LEU A 107 1.46 -20.91 -14.26
N PRO A 108 0.14 -20.68 -14.46
CA PRO A 108 -0.62 -21.38 -15.50
C PRO A 108 -0.05 -21.12 -16.90
N SER A 109 0.42 -22.16 -17.59
CA SER A 109 0.83 -22.05 -19.00
C SER A 109 -0.33 -22.21 -19.96
N SER A 110 -1.33 -23.03 -19.61
CA SER A 110 -2.53 -23.24 -20.41
C SER A 110 -3.72 -23.62 -19.52
N ILE A 111 -4.87 -23.02 -19.77
CA ILE A 111 -6.15 -23.31 -19.13
C ILE A 111 -7.14 -23.72 -20.21
N ASN A 112 -7.62 -24.97 -20.16
CA ASN A 112 -8.70 -25.44 -21.02
C ASN A 112 -10.03 -25.30 -20.30
N ALA A 113 -10.95 -24.54 -20.88
CA ALA A 113 -12.26 -24.30 -20.30
C ALA A 113 -13.37 -24.34 -21.37
N SER A 114 -14.60 -24.65 -20.95
CA SER A 114 -15.77 -24.68 -21.84
C SER A 114 -16.04 -23.33 -22.53
N ILE A 115 -15.63 -22.23 -21.91
CA ILE A 115 -15.74 -20.86 -22.45
C ILE A 115 -14.68 -20.56 -23.53
N GLY A 116 -13.65 -21.39 -23.65
CA GLY A 116 -12.49 -21.18 -24.50
C GLY A 116 -11.20 -21.49 -23.75
N ASN A 117 -10.14 -21.77 -24.52
CA ASN A 117 -8.82 -22.06 -23.98
C ASN A 117 -8.00 -20.77 -23.87
N THR A 118 -7.20 -20.68 -22.82
CA THR A 118 -6.28 -19.58 -22.58
C THR A 118 -4.85 -20.09 -22.44
N ASP A 119 -3.95 -19.63 -23.30
CA ASP A 119 -2.51 -19.91 -23.21
C ASP A 119 -1.74 -18.66 -22.77
N TYR A 120 -0.72 -18.84 -21.96
CA TYR A 120 0.07 -17.75 -21.39
C TYR A 120 1.56 -17.92 -21.67
N VAL A 121 2.25 -16.79 -21.87
CA VAL A 121 3.71 -16.72 -21.96
C VAL A 121 4.23 -15.76 -20.91
N TYR A 122 5.25 -16.19 -20.18
CA TYR A 122 5.90 -15.43 -19.13
C TYR A 122 7.40 -15.31 -19.42
N ARG A 123 8.02 -14.27 -18.86
CA ARG A 123 9.46 -14.23 -18.67
C ARG A 123 9.90 -15.24 -17.61
N ALA A 124 11.20 -15.47 -17.53
CA ALA A 124 11.81 -16.34 -16.53
C ALA A 124 11.62 -15.88 -15.08
N ASP A 125 11.31 -14.60 -14.85
CA ASP A 125 10.99 -14.03 -13.53
C ASP A 125 9.49 -14.01 -13.21
N GLY A 126 8.65 -14.59 -14.09
CA GLY A 126 7.21 -14.70 -13.88
C GLY A 126 6.39 -13.52 -14.40
N VAL A 127 7.02 -12.49 -14.99
CA VAL A 127 6.27 -11.40 -15.63
C VAL A 127 5.51 -11.92 -16.85
N LYS A 128 4.19 -11.73 -16.88
CA LYS A 128 3.34 -12.11 -18.02
C LYS A 128 3.64 -11.22 -19.22
N LEU A 129 3.96 -11.84 -20.36
CA LEU A 129 4.23 -11.16 -21.63
C LEU A 129 3.08 -11.28 -22.63
N LYS A 130 2.36 -12.41 -22.60
CA LYS A 130 1.31 -12.70 -23.58
C LYS A 130 0.22 -13.58 -23.00
N LYS A 131 -1.01 -13.36 -23.48
CA LYS A 131 -2.17 -14.23 -23.32
C LYS A 131 -2.80 -14.49 -24.69
N VAL A 132 -3.21 -15.72 -24.95
CA VAL A 132 -4.01 -16.07 -26.14
C VAL A 132 -5.31 -16.71 -25.67
N PHE A 133 -6.45 -16.08 -25.91
CA PHE A 133 -7.78 -16.63 -25.62
C PHE A 133 -8.57 -16.80 -26.92
N GLY A 134 -8.80 -18.04 -27.33
CA GLY A 134 -9.38 -18.33 -28.65
C GLY A 134 -8.55 -17.71 -29.79
N ALA A 135 -9.13 -16.79 -30.55
CA ALA A 135 -8.45 -16.09 -31.63
C ALA A 135 -7.79 -14.75 -31.20
N LYS A 136 -7.98 -14.33 -29.94
CA LYS A 136 -7.49 -13.05 -29.42
C LYS A 136 -6.12 -13.23 -28.75
N THR A 137 -5.12 -12.53 -29.26
CA THR A 137 -3.80 -12.41 -28.64
C THR A 137 -3.70 -11.07 -27.91
N THR A 138 -3.36 -11.09 -26.64
CA THR A 138 -3.03 -9.91 -25.84
C THR A 138 -1.54 -9.91 -25.52
N ASP A 139 -0.82 -8.88 -25.94
CA ASP A 139 0.59 -8.65 -25.58
C ASP A 139 0.70 -7.57 -24.51
N TYR A 140 1.59 -7.79 -23.54
CA TYR A 140 1.81 -6.94 -22.37
C TYR A 140 3.23 -6.36 -22.43
N LEU A 141 3.35 -5.03 -22.44
CA LEU A 141 4.63 -4.33 -22.49
C LEU A 141 4.62 -3.14 -21.53
N ASP A 142 5.18 -3.30 -20.34
CA ASP A 142 5.28 -2.24 -19.32
C ASP A 142 3.95 -1.50 -19.08
N GLY A 143 2.85 -2.28 -19.02
CA GLY A 143 1.49 -1.80 -18.82
C GLY A 143 0.74 -1.41 -20.09
N PHE A 144 1.42 -1.23 -21.22
CA PHE A 144 0.80 -1.07 -22.53
C PHE A 144 0.20 -2.41 -22.95
N GLN A 145 -1.05 -2.39 -23.40
CA GLN A 145 -1.74 -3.59 -23.85
C GLN A 145 -2.11 -3.52 -25.32
N TYR A 146 -1.68 -4.54 -26.05
CA TYR A 146 -2.00 -4.71 -27.46
C TYR A 146 -2.95 -5.88 -27.61
N GLU A 147 -3.90 -5.75 -28.53
CA GLU A 147 -4.77 -6.84 -28.96
C GLU A 147 -4.51 -7.11 -30.43
N ASN A 148 -4.09 -8.34 -30.76
CA ASN A 148 -3.74 -8.76 -32.12
C ASN A 148 -2.76 -7.78 -32.81
N GLY A 149 -1.77 -7.30 -32.06
CA GLY A 149 -0.76 -6.34 -32.52
C GLY A 149 -1.21 -4.88 -32.55
N VAL A 150 -2.45 -4.56 -32.19
CA VAL A 150 -2.99 -3.19 -32.15
C VAL A 150 -3.04 -2.67 -30.72
N LEU A 151 -2.38 -1.54 -30.44
CA LEU A 151 -2.40 -0.91 -29.12
C LEU A 151 -3.82 -0.51 -28.73
N GLN A 152 -4.30 -1.00 -27.59
CA GLN A 152 -5.65 -0.76 -27.09
C GLN A 152 -5.69 0.42 -26.11
N PHE A 153 -4.76 0.44 -25.15
CA PHE A 153 -4.65 1.53 -24.19
C PHE A 153 -3.24 1.66 -23.63
N VAL A 154 -3.01 2.83 -23.02
CA VAL A 154 -1.79 3.14 -22.26
C VAL A 154 -2.20 3.51 -20.83
N PRO A 155 -1.59 2.93 -19.78
CA PRO A 155 -1.94 3.27 -18.40
C PRO A 155 -1.48 4.69 -18.06
N THR A 156 -2.18 5.33 -17.13
CA THR A 156 -1.82 6.62 -16.54
C THR A 156 -1.87 6.52 -15.01
N ALA A 157 -1.34 7.51 -14.31
CA ALA A 157 -1.32 7.51 -12.84
C ALA A 157 -2.73 7.42 -12.20
N GLU A 158 -3.77 7.91 -12.88
CA GLU A 158 -5.14 7.95 -12.37
C GLU A 158 -6.12 7.14 -13.24
N GLY A 159 -5.63 6.29 -14.15
CA GLY A 159 -6.48 5.54 -15.06
C GLY A 159 -5.76 5.06 -16.31
N TYR A 160 -6.30 5.37 -17.49
CA TYR A 160 -5.69 4.99 -18.75
C TYR A 160 -6.13 5.90 -19.89
N PHE A 161 -5.34 5.96 -20.96
CA PHE A 161 -5.73 6.52 -22.23
C PHE A 161 -6.24 5.40 -23.15
N ASP A 162 -7.52 5.44 -23.49
CA ASP A 162 -8.14 4.54 -24.46
C ASP A 162 -7.74 4.99 -25.87
N VAL A 163 -6.85 4.22 -26.51
CA VAL A 163 -6.29 4.55 -27.82
C VAL A 163 -7.35 4.36 -28.91
N THR A 164 -8.23 3.36 -28.75
CA THR A 164 -9.28 3.06 -29.74
C THR A 164 -10.37 4.13 -29.79
N LYS A 165 -10.71 4.71 -28.64
CA LYS A 165 -11.70 5.80 -28.52
C LYS A 165 -11.08 7.19 -28.42
N ASN A 166 -9.74 7.28 -28.44
CA ASN A 166 -8.96 8.50 -28.36
C ASN A 166 -9.37 9.42 -27.18
N ARG A 167 -9.42 8.87 -25.96
CA ARG A 167 -9.88 9.61 -24.77
C ARG A 167 -9.20 9.12 -23.49
N TYR A 168 -9.08 10.03 -22.52
CA TYR A 168 -8.65 9.69 -21.17
C TYR A 168 -9.81 9.13 -20.35
N ILE A 169 -9.55 8.02 -19.69
CA ILE A 169 -10.40 7.41 -18.68
C ILE A 169 -9.71 7.55 -17.32
N TYR A 170 -10.47 8.00 -16.33
CA TYR A 170 -10.04 8.13 -14.95
C TYR A 170 -10.74 7.08 -14.11
N ASN A 171 -10.01 6.48 -13.17
CA ASN A 171 -10.51 5.50 -12.23
C ASN A 171 -10.63 6.14 -10.85
N TYR A 172 -11.84 6.10 -10.30
CA TYR A 172 -12.07 6.36 -8.89
C TYR A 172 -11.92 5.04 -8.12
N THR A 173 -10.94 4.99 -7.21
CA THR A 173 -10.61 3.79 -6.43
C THR A 173 -10.98 3.95 -4.96
N ASP A 174 -11.25 2.84 -4.27
CA ASP A 174 -11.34 2.83 -2.81
C ASP A 174 -9.95 2.77 -2.13
N HIS A 175 -9.93 2.68 -0.80
CA HIS A 175 -8.69 2.70 0.01
C HIS A 175 -7.77 1.50 -0.23
N LEU A 176 -8.25 0.44 -0.92
CA LEU A 176 -7.48 -0.75 -1.28
C LEU A 176 -7.10 -0.76 -2.76
N GLY A 177 -7.40 0.31 -3.49
CA GLY A 177 -7.15 0.43 -4.91
C GLY A 177 -8.15 -0.33 -5.79
N ASN A 178 -9.30 -0.77 -5.27
CA ASN A 178 -10.33 -1.36 -6.12
C ASN A 178 -10.95 -0.27 -7.00
N VAL A 179 -10.97 -0.48 -8.32
CA VAL A 179 -11.64 0.46 -9.24
C VAL A 179 -13.14 0.40 -8.95
N ARG A 180 -13.71 1.46 -8.39
CA ARG A 180 -15.15 1.55 -8.08
C ARG A 180 -15.95 2.14 -9.23
N LEU A 181 -15.35 3.11 -9.90
CA LEU A 181 -16.01 3.84 -10.98
C LEU A 181 -14.97 4.30 -11.99
N SER A 182 -15.27 4.16 -13.27
CA SER A 182 -14.45 4.71 -14.36
C SER A 182 -15.26 5.78 -15.08
N TYR A 183 -14.64 6.92 -15.37
CA TYR A 183 -15.30 8.06 -16.00
C TYR A 183 -14.40 8.77 -17.00
N THR A 184 -15.03 9.51 -17.92
CA THR A 184 -14.38 10.34 -18.94
C THR A 184 -14.97 11.74 -18.93
N LYS A 185 -14.35 12.68 -19.64
CA LYS A 185 -15.02 13.94 -20.00
C LYS A 185 -16.09 13.66 -21.05
N GLY A 186 -17.35 13.92 -20.73
CA GLY A 186 -18.48 13.82 -21.64
C GLY A 186 -18.59 15.00 -22.60
N ALA A 187 -19.47 14.88 -23.60
CA ALA A 187 -19.63 15.88 -24.66
C ALA A 187 -19.99 17.29 -24.14
N SER A 188 -20.77 17.37 -23.07
CA SER A 188 -21.13 18.64 -22.41
C SER A 188 -20.04 19.22 -21.51
N GLY A 189 -18.86 18.59 -21.47
CA GLY A 189 -17.70 19.02 -20.68
C GLY A 189 -17.65 18.54 -19.23
N GLY A 190 -18.72 17.91 -18.72
CA GLY A 190 -18.76 17.30 -17.38
C GLY A 190 -18.21 15.87 -17.34
N ALA A 191 -18.15 15.27 -16.15
CA ALA A 191 -17.77 13.87 -15.99
C ALA A 191 -18.91 12.93 -16.42
N GLU A 192 -18.59 11.94 -17.22
CA GLU A 192 -19.51 10.89 -17.70
C GLU A 192 -19.01 9.54 -17.19
N ILE A 193 -19.83 8.85 -16.41
CA ILE A 193 -19.56 7.51 -15.89
C ILE A 193 -19.63 6.53 -17.06
N ILE A 194 -18.58 5.72 -17.24
CA ILE A 194 -18.54 4.70 -18.30
C ILE A 194 -18.62 3.28 -17.75
N GLU A 195 -18.28 3.08 -16.48
CA GLU A 195 -18.40 1.79 -15.80
C GLU A 195 -18.48 2.00 -14.28
N GLU A 196 -19.28 1.16 -13.61
CA GLU A 196 -19.30 1.06 -12.15
C GLU A 196 -19.02 -0.38 -11.74
N ASN A 197 -18.20 -0.54 -10.71
CA ASN A 197 -17.78 -1.82 -10.19
C ASN A 197 -17.84 -1.78 -8.66
N ASN A 198 -18.80 -2.50 -8.08
CA ASN A 198 -18.88 -2.71 -6.65
C ASN A 198 -18.48 -4.16 -6.34
N TYR A 199 -17.93 -4.42 -5.16
CA TYR A 199 -17.39 -5.75 -4.82
C TYR A 199 -17.81 -6.17 -3.42
N TYR A 200 -18.03 -7.48 -3.27
CA TYR A 200 -18.01 -8.15 -1.98
C TYR A 200 -16.61 -8.04 -1.36
N PRO A 201 -16.45 -8.16 -0.04
CA PRO A 201 -15.15 -8.08 0.63
C PRO A 201 -14.03 -8.92 0.00
N PHE A 202 -14.32 -10.16 -0.40
CA PHE A 202 -13.35 -11.03 -1.08
C PHE A 202 -13.21 -10.78 -2.59
N GLY A 203 -13.81 -9.72 -3.12
CA GLY A 203 -13.52 -9.20 -4.45
C GLY A 203 -14.42 -9.68 -5.56
N LEU A 204 -15.42 -10.52 -5.28
CA LEU A 204 -16.43 -10.84 -6.28
C LEU A 204 -17.20 -9.56 -6.63
N LYS A 205 -17.27 -9.24 -7.92
CA LYS A 205 -18.01 -8.07 -8.39
C LYS A 205 -19.51 -8.29 -8.18
N HIS A 206 -20.19 -7.28 -7.66
CA HIS A 206 -21.64 -7.28 -7.58
C HIS A 206 -22.25 -7.20 -8.99
N GLU A 207 -23.39 -7.86 -9.17
CA GLU A 207 -24.22 -7.68 -10.35
C GLU A 207 -25.28 -6.58 -10.16
N GLY A 208 -25.91 -6.13 -11.25
CA GLY A 208 -27.04 -5.19 -11.20
C GLY A 208 -26.67 -3.70 -11.25
N TYR A 209 -25.41 -3.37 -11.55
CA TYR A 209 -24.93 -2.01 -11.77
C TYR A 209 -24.64 -1.77 -13.25
N ASN A 210 -25.08 -0.63 -13.79
CA ASN A 210 -24.83 -0.16 -15.17
C ASN A 210 -25.02 -1.22 -16.26
N ASN A 211 -26.27 -1.35 -16.74
CA ASN A 211 -26.67 -2.32 -17.79
C ASN A 211 -26.00 -2.11 -19.17
N ALA A 212 -25.24 -1.02 -19.37
CA ALA A 212 -24.46 -0.78 -20.58
C ALA A 212 -23.12 -0.10 -20.20
N SER A 213 -22.04 -0.88 -20.16
CA SER A 213 -20.68 -0.33 -19.98
C SER A 213 -20.21 0.35 -21.27
N LEU A 214 -19.78 1.60 -21.16
CA LEU A 214 -19.14 2.35 -22.25
C LEU A 214 -17.61 2.19 -22.23
N ALA A 215 -17.07 1.41 -21.29
CA ALA A 215 -15.64 1.14 -21.18
C ALA A 215 -15.11 0.35 -22.37
N SER A 216 -13.79 0.36 -22.56
CA SER A 216 -13.14 -0.55 -23.50
C SER A 216 -13.24 -1.97 -22.97
N SER A 217 -13.62 -2.92 -23.81
CA SER A 217 -13.59 -4.36 -23.48
C SER A 217 -12.17 -4.90 -23.30
N ALA A 218 -11.15 -4.16 -23.75
CA ALA A 218 -9.75 -4.50 -23.51
C ALA A 218 -9.31 -4.19 -22.07
N TYR A 219 -9.94 -3.23 -21.38
CA TYR A 219 -9.52 -2.81 -20.04
C TYR A 219 -10.23 -3.63 -18.94
N GLN A 220 -9.54 -4.66 -18.44
CA GLN A 220 -10.08 -5.63 -17.48
C GLN A 220 -9.54 -5.47 -16.05
N TYR A 221 -8.98 -4.32 -15.69
CA TYR A 221 -8.41 -4.09 -14.35
C TYR A 221 -9.47 -3.59 -13.36
N LYS A 222 -9.80 -4.40 -12.35
CA LYS A 222 -10.96 -4.19 -11.47
C LYS A 222 -10.58 -4.21 -9.98
N TYR A 223 -10.75 -5.34 -9.29
CA TYR A 223 -10.42 -5.51 -7.87
C TYR A 223 -8.89 -5.44 -7.64
N ASN A 224 -8.46 -4.65 -6.66
CA ASN A 224 -7.08 -4.24 -6.37
C ASN A 224 -6.27 -3.77 -7.60
N GLY A 225 -6.96 -3.26 -8.63
CA GLY A 225 -6.33 -2.91 -9.90
C GLY A 225 -5.71 -4.10 -10.62
N LYS A 226 -6.21 -5.32 -10.40
CA LYS A 226 -5.76 -6.56 -11.04
C LYS A 226 -6.63 -6.92 -12.23
N GLU A 227 -6.00 -7.55 -13.22
CA GLU A 227 -6.67 -7.95 -14.46
C GLU A 227 -7.56 -9.16 -14.21
N LEU A 228 -8.86 -9.01 -14.48
CA LEU A 228 -9.81 -10.11 -14.49
C LEU A 228 -9.66 -10.92 -15.77
N GLN A 229 -9.38 -12.22 -15.62
CA GLN A 229 -9.29 -13.17 -16.72
C GLN A 229 -10.69 -13.68 -17.12
N GLU A 230 -10.79 -14.26 -18.31
CA GLU A 230 -12.03 -14.80 -18.87
C GLU A 230 -12.65 -15.90 -17.99
N THR A 231 -11.82 -16.61 -17.23
CA THR A 231 -12.23 -17.62 -16.24
C THR A 231 -12.89 -17.05 -14.98
N GLY A 232 -12.88 -15.72 -14.81
CA GLY A 232 -13.32 -15.03 -13.61
C GLY A 232 -12.28 -14.98 -12.50
N MET A 233 -11.03 -15.39 -12.77
CA MET A 233 -9.91 -15.27 -11.83
C MET A 233 -9.17 -13.95 -12.03
N TYR A 234 -8.66 -13.36 -10.96
CA TYR A 234 -7.79 -12.20 -11.05
C TYR A 234 -6.32 -12.62 -11.16
N ASP A 235 -5.59 -12.03 -12.09
CA ASP A 235 -4.15 -12.21 -12.21
C ASP A 235 -3.40 -11.24 -11.31
N TYR A 236 -2.78 -11.77 -10.26
CA TYR A 236 -1.96 -10.99 -9.34
C TYR A 236 -0.48 -11.02 -9.70
N GLY A 237 -0.05 -11.80 -10.69
CA GLY A 237 1.34 -11.98 -11.09
C GLY A 237 1.82 -13.39 -10.72
N ALA A 238 2.07 -13.64 -9.45
CA ALA A 238 2.58 -14.93 -8.97
C ALA A 238 1.48 -16.01 -8.86
N ARG A 239 0.21 -15.62 -8.79
CA ARG A 239 -0.94 -16.52 -8.62
C ARG A 239 -2.21 -15.96 -9.27
N MET A 240 -3.14 -16.86 -9.59
CA MET A 240 -4.50 -16.52 -10.03
C MET A 240 -5.47 -16.62 -8.86
N TYR A 241 -6.09 -15.49 -8.48
CA TYR A 241 -7.01 -15.38 -7.35
C TYR A 241 -8.44 -15.72 -7.77
N MET A 242 -9.15 -16.52 -6.99
CA MET A 242 -10.56 -16.85 -7.20
C MET A 242 -11.44 -16.06 -6.23
N PRO A 243 -12.04 -14.93 -6.65
CA PRO A 243 -12.82 -14.06 -5.77
C PRO A 243 -14.18 -14.65 -5.36
N ASP A 244 -14.73 -15.55 -6.18
CA ASP A 244 -16.00 -16.24 -5.93
C ASP A 244 -15.91 -17.24 -4.76
N ILE A 245 -14.73 -17.82 -4.53
CA ILE A 245 -14.46 -18.73 -3.40
C ILE A 245 -13.42 -18.21 -2.40
N GLY A 246 -12.96 -16.96 -2.58
CA GLY A 246 -12.14 -16.22 -1.62
C GLY A 246 -10.74 -16.77 -1.36
N ARG A 247 -10.09 -17.43 -2.34
CA ARG A 247 -8.80 -18.12 -2.13
C ARG A 247 -7.97 -18.31 -3.40
N TRP A 248 -6.72 -18.75 -3.21
CA TRP A 248 -5.80 -19.13 -4.28
C TRP A 248 -5.97 -20.59 -4.72
N GLY A 249 -5.66 -20.85 -5.99
CA GLY A 249 -5.65 -22.21 -6.56
C GLY A 249 -4.30 -22.93 -6.42
N VAL A 250 -3.24 -22.21 -6.06
CA VAL A 250 -1.88 -22.73 -5.93
C VAL A 250 -1.30 -22.33 -4.58
N VAL A 251 -0.27 -23.05 -4.14
CA VAL A 251 0.48 -22.77 -2.89
C VAL A 251 1.18 -21.41 -3.01
N ASP A 252 1.15 -20.61 -1.93
CA ASP A 252 1.94 -19.39 -1.83
C ASP A 252 3.43 -19.67 -2.03
N PRO A 253 4.13 -18.98 -2.95
CA PRO A 253 5.58 -19.12 -3.11
C PRO A 253 6.38 -18.82 -1.83
N LEU A 254 5.79 -18.08 -0.88
CA LEU A 254 6.37 -17.71 0.40
C LEU A 254 5.66 -18.37 1.59
N ALA A 255 4.98 -19.51 1.37
CA ALA A 255 4.20 -20.21 2.39
C ALA A 255 5.01 -20.51 3.68
N GLU A 256 6.30 -20.78 3.55
CA GLU A 256 7.21 -21.04 4.67
C GLU A 256 7.41 -19.83 5.60
N LYS A 257 7.22 -18.60 5.08
CA LYS A 257 7.27 -17.36 5.87
C LYS A 257 5.97 -17.14 6.67
N MET A 258 4.89 -17.85 6.34
CA MET A 258 3.54 -17.65 6.87
C MET A 258 2.97 -18.91 7.54
N THR A 259 3.77 -19.56 8.39
CA THR A 259 3.46 -20.86 9.01
C THR A 259 2.14 -20.95 9.80
N ARG A 260 1.56 -19.80 10.19
CA ARG A 260 0.28 -19.71 10.94
C ARG A 260 -0.95 -19.61 10.03
N HIS A 261 -0.76 -19.58 8.72
CA HIS A 261 -1.80 -19.36 7.74
C HIS A 261 -1.83 -20.50 6.72
N SER A 262 -3.02 -20.80 6.21
CA SER A 262 -3.16 -21.70 5.07
C SER A 262 -2.40 -21.14 3.87
N PRO A 263 -1.57 -21.94 3.17
CA PRO A 263 -0.83 -21.49 1.98
C PRO A 263 -1.71 -21.07 0.79
N TYR A 264 -3.03 -21.24 0.90
CA TYR A 264 -4.01 -20.89 -0.12
C TYR A 264 -4.90 -19.71 0.30
N ASN A 265 -4.70 -19.14 1.50
CA ASN A 265 -5.57 -18.06 1.96
C ASN A 265 -5.28 -16.74 1.23
N TYR A 266 -6.30 -15.92 1.10
CA TYR A 266 -6.16 -14.58 0.56
C TYR A 266 -6.16 -13.55 1.69
N ALA A 267 -5.19 -12.62 1.68
CA ALA A 267 -5.14 -11.45 2.55
C ALA A 267 -5.37 -11.76 4.05
N PHE A 268 -4.85 -12.90 4.55
CA PHE A 268 -5.07 -13.42 5.90
C PHE A 268 -6.55 -13.53 6.34
N ASN A 269 -7.46 -13.70 5.37
CA ASN A 269 -8.90 -13.66 5.53
C ASN A 269 -9.43 -12.32 6.08
N ASN A 270 -8.72 -11.22 5.82
CA ASN A 270 -9.19 -9.87 6.13
C ASN A 270 -8.90 -8.91 4.95
N PRO A 271 -9.59 -9.12 3.81
CA PRO A 271 -9.37 -8.35 2.59
C PRO A 271 -9.88 -6.90 2.66
N ILE A 272 -10.49 -6.49 3.77
CA ILE A 272 -10.84 -5.08 4.04
C ILE A 272 -9.63 -4.30 4.57
N ARG A 273 -8.67 -5.01 5.17
CA ARG A 273 -7.46 -4.44 5.78
C ARG A 273 -6.19 -4.72 4.98
N PHE A 274 -6.08 -5.91 4.40
CA PHE A 274 -4.87 -6.35 3.72
C PHE A 274 -5.14 -6.56 2.23
N ILE A 275 -4.12 -6.30 1.41
CA ILE A 275 -4.08 -6.69 0.01
C ILE A 275 -2.85 -7.57 -0.20
N ASP A 276 -2.92 -8.45 -1.20
CA ASP A 276 -1.77 -9.16 -1.74
C ASP A 276 -1.36 -8.42 -3.03
N PRO A 277 -0.19 -7.75 -3.11
CA PRO A 277 0.13 -6.93 -4.28
C PRO A 277 0.57 -7.71 -5.51
N ASP A 278 1.21 -8.85 -5.37
CA ASP A 278 1.87 -9.54 -6.49
C ASP A 278 1.57 -11.05 -6.53
N GLY A 279 0.66 -11.52 -5.68
CA GLY A 279 0.34 -12.93 -5.50
C GLY A 279 1.36 -13.65 -4.62
N ARG A 280 2.26 -12.95 -3.94
CA ARG A 280 3.15 -13.47 -2.88
C ARG A 280 2.78 -12.76 -1.58
N ALA A 281 3.31 -13.22 -0.44
CA ALA A 281 2.99 -12.64 0.88
C ALA A 281 2.79 -11.11 0.86
N ASN A 282 1.78 -10.63 1.59
CA ASN A 282 1.33 -9.25 1.65
C ASN A 282 2.44 -8.22 2.00
N GLN A 283 2.70 -7.28 1.09
CA GLN A 283 3.34 -5.94 1.19
C GLN A 283 4.61 -5.74 2.04
N ASP A 284 5.61 -5.10 1.43
CA ASP A 284 6.72 -4.42 2.11
C ASP A 284 6.14 -3.24 2.91
N ILE A 285 5.87 -3.44 4.20
CA ILE A 285 5.23 -2.42 5.04
C ILE A 285 6.28 -1.83 5.98
N ILE A 286 6.53 -0.53 5.82
CA ILE A 286 7.23 0.29 6.80
C ILE A 286 6.18 1.01 7.65
N LYS A 287 5.94 0.48 8.84
CA LYS A 287 4.96 1.03 9.78
C LYS A 287 5.62 1.97 10.77
N ILE A 288 5.11 3.18 10.88
CA ILE A 288 5.51 4.15 11.89
C ILE A 288 4.47 4.16 13.01
N LEU A 289 4.87 3.70 14.19
CA LEU A 289 4.01 3.62 15.36
C LEU A 289 3.92 4.98 16.07
N ASN A 290 2.81 5.19 16.79
CA ASN A 290 2.60 6.42 17.54
C ASN A 290 3.70 6.65 18.60
N ASN A 291 4.33 5.58 19.10
CA ASN A 291 5.43 5.66 20.05
C ASN A 291 6.81 5.94 19.41
N GLY A 292 6.89 6.17 18.10
CA GLY A 292 8.12 6.48 17.36
C GLY A 292 8.83 5.25 16.78
N THR A 293 8.37 4.04 17.08
CA THR A 293 8.96 2.81 16.51
C THR A 293 8.69 2.72 15.02
N ILE A 294 9.72 2.37 14.24
CA ILE A 294 9.60 2.06 12.82
C ILE A 294 9.79 0.56 12.67
N GLU A 295 8.75 -0.12 12.21
CA GLU A 295 8.75 -1.56 11.94
C GLU A 295 8.79 -1.78 10.42
N ARG A 296 9.66 -2.67 9.95
CA ARG A 296 9.71 -3.06 8.54
C ARG A 296 9.38 -4.54 8.39
N THR A 297 8.39 -4.83 7.57
CA THR A 297 8.15 -6.17 7.02
C THR A 297 8.67 -6.17 5.59
N LYS A 298 9.68 -6.99 5.28
CA LYS A 298 10.21 -7.14 3.91
C LYS A 298 9.45 -8.20 3.13
N THR A 299 9.17 -7.90 1.87
CA THR A 299 8.63 -8.72 0.78
C THR A 299 9.58 -8.63 -0.42
N GLU A 300 9.14 -9.12 -1.58
CA GLU A 300 9.89 -9.09 -2.85
C GLU A 300 9.21 -8.12 -3.85
N ASP A 301 8.38 -7.21 -3.33
CA ASP A 301 7.73 -6.18 -4.12
C ASP A 301 8.76 -5.17 -4.65
N ASN A 302 8.48 -4.52 -5.79
CA ASN A 302 9.33 -3.46 -6.34
C ASN A 302 9.05 -2.08 -5.69
N PHE A 303 8.45 -2.03 -4.51
CA PHE A 303 8.11 -0.79 -3.80
C PHE A 303 7.91 -1.04 -2.31
N ASP A 304 8.06 0.02 -1.50
CA ASP A 304 7.68 0.05 -0.09
C ASP A 304 6.36 0.79 0.10
N ILE A 305 5.56 0.36 1.07
CA ILE A 305 4.44 1.15 1.61
C ILE A 305 4.84 1.67 2.98
N VAL A 306 4.85 3.00 3.14
CA VAL A 306 5.02 3.65 4.44
C VAL A 306 3.63 3.96 5.00
N THR A 307 3.32 3.47 6.18
CA THR A 307 1.98 3.61 6.80
C THR A 307 2.06 3.92 8.28
N ASN A 308 1.00 4.49 8.84
CA ASN A 308 0.87 4.74 10.26
C ASN A 308 0.35 3.50 11.01
N GLU A 309 0.33 3.56 12.35
CA GLU A 309 0.01 2.43 13.23
C GLU A 309 -1.31 1.72 12.90
N ASP A 310 -2.36 2.50 12.61
CA ASP A 310 -3.70 1.99 12.33
C ASP A 310 -4.00 1.77 10.84
N GLY A 311 -3.10 2.18 9.95
CA GLY A 311 -3.25 2.07 8.50
C GLY A 311 -4.15 3.14 7.87
N SER A 312 -4.60 4.14 8.62
CA SER A 312 -5.48 5.21 8.13
C SER A 312 -4.77 6.20 7.18
N SER A 313 -3.44 6.22 7.19
CA SER A 313 -2.62 7.02 6.27
C SER A 313 -1.46 6.18 5.73
N SER A 314 -1.17 6.31 4.43
CA SER A 314 -0.04 5.63 3.80
C SER A 314 0.41 6.33 2.52
N TYR A 315 1.61 6.02 2.07
CA TYR A 315 2.11 6.38 0.73
C TYR A 315 3.10 5.33 0.22
N LYS A 316 3.28 5.30 -1.10
CA LYS A 316 4.15 4.35 -1.82
C LYS A 316 5.50 4.97 -2.14
N VAL A 317 6.56 4.19 -2.03
CA VAL A 317 7.92 4.51 -2.48
C VAL A 317 8.40 3.42 -3.43
N GLU A 318 8.58 3.73 -4.71
CA GLU A 318 9.12 2.75 -5.67
C GLU A 318 10.56 2.36 -5.31
N HIS A 319 10.94 1.13 -5.60
CA HIS A 319 12.33 0.69 -5.53
C HIS A 319 13.14 1.29 -6.69
N LEU A 320 14.43 1.50 -6.44
CA LEU A 320 15.38 1.95 -7.46
C LEU A 320 16.36 0.81 -7.72
N ASN A 321 16.44 0.35 -8.98
CA ASN A 321 17.24 -0.81 -9.38
C ASN A 321 16.89 -2.11 -8.64
N GLY A 322 15.64 -2.26 -8.23
CA GLY A 322 15.16 -3.44 -7.47
C GLY A 322 15.45 -3.37 -5.97
N ASP A 323 16.08 -2.29 -5.48
CA ASP A 323 16.33 -2.08 -4.07
C ASP A 323 15.43 -0.98 -3.52
N SER A 324 14.94 -1.18 -2.29
CA SER A 324 14.26 -0.14 -1.53
C SER A 324 15.12 1.11 -1.39
N GLN A 325 14.49 2.27 -1.60
CA GLN A 325 15.12 3.56 -1.38
C GLN A 325 15.15 3.96 0.11
N ILE A 326 14.48 3.21 0.99
CA ILE A 326 14.48 3.40 2.44
C ILE A 326 15.36 2.35 3.09
N GLY A 327 16.46 2.82 3.69
CA GLY A 327 17.41 1.97 4.39
C GLY A 327 16.82 1.33 5.65
N ASP A 328 17.45 0.24 6.10
CA ASP A 328 17.03 -0.46 7.31
C ASP A 328 17.21 0.40 8.57
N VAL A 329 16.27 0.25 9.51
CA VAL A 329 16.29 0.92 10.81
C VAL A 329 17.39 0.28 11.67
N LYS A 330 18.31 1.11 12.15
CA LYS A 330 19.36 0.72 13.10
C LYS A 330 19.03 1.31 14.47
N THR A 331 18.86 0.44 15.46
CA THR A 331 18.51 0.83 16.84
C THR A 331 19.65 0.49 17.80
N PHE A 332 19.97 1.42 18.69
CA PHE A 332 21.00 1.32 19.71
C PHE A 332 20.40 1.58 21.09
N THR A 333 20.95 0.91 22.09
CA THR A 333 20.69 1.28 23.49
C THR A 333 21.60 2.44 23.86
N LEU A 334 21.03 3.62 24.04
CA LEU A 334 21.76 4.84 24.39
C LEU A 334 20.90 5.66 25.37
N PRO A 335 21.34 5.84 26.63
CA PRO A 335 20.67 6.72 27.57
C PRO A 335 20.69 8.17 27.08
N LEU A 336 19.52 8.74 26.85
CA LEU A 336 19.30 10.10 26.38
C LEU A 336 18.28 10.79 27.29
N GLU A 337 18.55 12.06 27.62
CA GLU A 337 17.66 12.89 28.43
C GLU A 337 16.93 13.90 27.56
N GLY A 338 15.62 14.04 27.80
CA GLY A 338 14.78 15.09 27.23
C GLY A 338 14.50 16.19 28.26
N GLU A 339 13.69 17.16 27.87
CA GLU A 339 13.29 18.23 28.80
C GLU A 339 12.33 17.70 29.89
N GLY A 340 12.30 18.36 31.05
CA GLY A 340 11.38 18.02 32.13
C GLY A 340 11.64 16.67 32.81
N GLY A 341 12.84 16.10 32.67
CA GLY A 341 13.22 14.83 33.29
C GLY A 341 12.77 13.58 32.51
N LEU A 342 12.26 13.74 31.29
CA LEU A 342 11.98 12.61 30.40
C LEU A 342 13.29 11.92 29.99
N LYS A 343 13.24 10.59 29.87
CA LYS A 343 14.40 9.77 29.51
C LYS A 343 14.03 8.75 28.46
N SER A 344 14.99 8.42 27.61
CA SER A 344 14.94 7.29 26.68
C SER A 344 16.23 6.51 26.79
N ASP A 345 16.16 5.21 26.61
CA ASP A 345 17.32 4.32 26.51
C ASP A 345 17.55 3.86 25.06
N LYS A 346 16.83 4.43 24.09
CA LYS A 346 16.83 4.01 22.69
C LYS A 346 17.13 5.16 21.76
N PHE A 347 17.92 4.85 20.75
CA PHE A 347 18.21 5.72 19.63
C PHE A 347 18.10 4.92 18.34
N SER A 348 17.33 5.42 17.37
CA SER A 348 17.15 4.77 16.08
C SER A 348 17.45 5.73 14.94
N PHE A 349 18.08 5.22 13.88
CA PHE A 349 18.23 5.95 12.64
C PHE A 349 18.08 5.05 11.41
N LEU A 350 17.78 5.66 10.28
CA LEU A 350 17.81 5.03 8.96
C LEU A 350 18.38 6.00 7.92
N GLN A 351 18.83 5.45 6.80
CA GLN A 351 19.43 6.20 5.69
C GLN A 351 18.46 6.25 4.49
N ILE A 352 18.30 7.42 3.87
CA ILE A 352 17.57 7.61 2.61
C ILE A 352 18.38 8.54 1.72
N ASN A 353 18.83 8.08 0.56
CA ASN A 353 19.69 8.89 -0.32
C ASN A 353 18.90 9.97 -1.09
N ASN A 354 17.66 9.66 -1.49
CA ASN A 354 16.79 10.61 -2.16
C ASN A 354 16.19 11.63 -1.17
N ALA A 355 16.46 12.92 -1.37
CA ALA A 355 16.05 13.98 -0.44
C ALA A 355 14.54 14.23 -0.39
N ASP A 356 13.81 13.98 -1.49
CA ASP A 356 12.36 14.14 -1.55
C ASP A 356 11.68 13.00 -0.78
N ILE A 357 12.14 11.76 -0.97
CA ILE A 357 11.67 10.60 -0.21
C ILE A 357 12.00 10.77 1.28
N ALA A 358 13.20 11.25 1.62
CA ALA A 358 13.59 11.51 3.00
C ALA A 358 12.69 12.59 3.65
N THR A 359 12.35 13.64 2.90
CA THR A 359 11.44 14.69 3.37
C THR A 359 10.03 14.14 3.59
N GLN A 360 9.50 13.37 2.63
CA GLN A 360 8.19 12.75 2.74
C GLN A 360 8.13 11.78 3.93
N PHE A 361 9.16 10.96 4.13
CA PHE A 361 9.26 10.05 5.26
C PHE A 361 9.29 10.78 6.60
N PHE A 362 10.14 11.79 6.73
CA PHE A 362 10.23 12.62 7.91
C PHE A 362 8.89 13.28 8.26
N GLU A 363 8.25 13.96 7.31
CA GLU A 363 6.97 14.63 7.54
C GLU A 363 5.86 13.63 7.90
N PHE A 364 5.83 12.48 7.21
CA PHE A 364 4.88 11.43 7.52
C PHE A 364 5.07 10.90 8.94
N ALA A 365 6.31 10.63 9.36
CA ALA A 365 6.63 10.19 10.71
C ALA A 365 6.18 11.21 11.76
N SER A 366 6.51 12.48 11.54
CA SER A 366 6.14 13.58 12.44
C SER A 366 4.63 13.79 12.53
N ASN A 367 3.88 13.58 11.46
CA ASN A 367 2.42 13.72 11.45
C ASN A 367 1.69 12.54 12.11
N ASN A 368 2.35 11.37 12.23
CA ASN A 368 1.73 10.12 12.66
C ASN A 368 2.36 9.55 13.94
N SER A 369 3.20 10.31 14.62
CA SER A 369 3.87 9.90 15.85
C SER A 369 3.79 10.97 16.93
N SER A 370 3.72 10.52 18.19
CA SER A 370 3.84 11.38 19.38
C SER A 370 5.29 11.73 19.72
N LYS A 371 6.28 11.24 18.94
CA LYS A 371 7.71 11.42 19.19
C LYS A 371 8.36 12.36 18.19
N GLU A 372 9.44 13.00 18.62
CA GLU A 372 10.27 13.83 17.76
C GLU A 372 11.11 12.96 16.81
N PHE A 373 11.24 13.44 15.57
CA PHE A 373 12.15 12.91 14.57
C PHE A 373 13.14 14.00 14.15
N SER A 374 14.34 13.62 13.69
CA SER A 374 15.26 14.49 12.95
C SER A 374 15.36 14.07 11.48
N HIS A 375 15.73 15.02 10.63
CA HIS A 375 16.11 14.83 9.23
C HIS A 375 17.34 15.68 8.94
N ASP A 376 18.47 15.01 8.76
CA ASP A 376 19.76 15.63 8.49
C ASP A 376 20.28 15.22 7.10
N LYS A 377 20.68 16.18 6.26
CA LYS A 377 21.29 15.92 4.95
C LYS A 377 22.79 16.21 4.99
N ILE A 378 23.57 15.25 4.53
CA ILE A 378 25.03 15.31 4.48
C ILE A 378 25.47 15.22 3.03
N ASP A 379 26.21 16.23 2.57
CA ASP A 379 26.79 16.32 1.22
C ASP A 379 28.30 16.07 1.27
N PHE A 380 28.80 15.30 0.32
CA PHE A 380 30.21 14.97 0.20
C PHE A 380 30.85 15.65 -1.02
N PRO A 381 32.17 15.89 -1.00
CA PRO A 381 32.88 16.54 -2.11
C PRO A 381 32.81 15.80 -3.46
N ASP A 382 32.52 14.49 -3.43
CA ASP A 382 32.35 13.67 -4.63
C ASP A 382 30.96 13.81 -5.28
N GLY A 383 30.11 14.69 -4.74
CA GLY A 383 28.75 14.94 -5.21
C GLY A 383 27.72 13.95 -4.65
N PHE A 384 28.14 12.98 -3.82
CA PHE A 384 27.20 12.12 -3.12
C PHE A 384 26.50 12.89 -2.00
N SER A 385 25.21 12.62 -1.81
CA SER A 385 24.46 13.13 -0.67
C SER A 385 23.62 12.01 -0.06
N SER A 386 23.45 12.06 1.27
CA SER A 386 22.63 11.12 2.00
C SER A 386 21.84 11.84 3.08
N ASN A 387 20.63 11.36 3.35
CA ASN A 387 19.78 11.87 4.42
C ASN A 387 19.68 10.83 5.53
N LEU A 388 19.67 11.30 6.77
CA LEU A 388 19.51 10.48 7.96
C LEU A 388 18.22 10.91 8.65
N ILE A 389 17.33 9.94 8.87
CA ILE A 389 16.13 10.13 9.69
C ILE A 389 16.35 9.46 11.03
N THR A 390 16.08 10.18 12.12
CA THR A 390 16.32 9.65 13.48
C THR A 390 15.16 9.85 14.43
N THR A 391 15.10 9.03 15.47
CA THR A 391 14.31 9.30 16.67
C THR A 391 15.02 8.72 17.90
N ASN A 392 14.90 9.43 19.01
CA ASN A 392 15.29 8.97 20.33
C ASN A 392 14.06 8.62 21.20
N TYR A 393 12.87 8.50 20.59
CA TYR A 393 11.61 8.12 21.25
C TYR A 393 11.12 9.09 22.35
N LEU A 394 11.67 10.31 22.39
CA LEU A 394 11.23 11.40 23.24
C LEU A 394 10.25 12.31 22.49
N GLN A 395 9.36 12.95 23.24
CA GLN A 395 8.31 13.81 22.68
C GLN A 395 8.69 15.30 22.64
N ASN A 396 9.86 15.64 23.18
CA ASN A 396 10.28 17.03 23.45
C ASN A 396 11.79 17.25 23.30
N ALA A 397 12.50 16.30 22.70
CA ALA A 397 13.91 16.41 22.38
C ALA A 397 14.25 15.34 21.34
N VAL A 398 15.02 15.70 20.31
CA VAL A 398 15.67 14.75 19.40
C VAL A 398 17.08 15.21 19.10
N ILE A 399 17.97 14.24 18.90
CA ILE A 399 19.36 14.46 18.50
C ILE A 399 19.61 13.69 17.21
N GLY A 400 20.21 14.35 16.21
CA GLY A 400 20.48 13.74 14.93
C GLY A 400 21.62 12.70 14.98
N ALA A 401 21.59 11.75 14.05
CA ALA A 401 22.63 10.71 13.92
C ALA A 401 23.97 11.31 13.50
N ASN A 402 23.93 12.41 12.75
CA ASN A 402 25.11 13.19 12.40
C ASN A 402 25.85 13.72 13.64
N GLU A 403 25.14 14.06 14.71
CA GLU A 403 25.73 14.55 15.96
C GLU A 403 26.24 13.40 16.83
N LEU A 404 25.45 12.32 16.95
CA LEU A 404 25.80 11.18 17.82
C LEU A 404 26.83 10.22 17.23
N LEU A 405 26.87 10.09 15.90
CA LEU A 405 27.64 9.06 15.21
C LEU A 405 28.58 9.68 14.16
N PRO A 406 29.51 10.56 14.55
CA PRO A 406 30.37 11.29 13.61
C PRO A 406 31.28 10.38 12.77
N ASN A 407 31.54 9.16 13.23
CA ASN A 407 32.36 8.17 12.53
C ASN A 407 31.52 7.12 11.75
N LEU A 408 30.21 7.31 11.61
CA LEU A 408 29.37 6.40 10.83
C LEU A 408 29.73 6.52 9.34
N ASP A 409 29.99 5.37 8.71
CA ASP A 409 30.14 5.26 7.26
C ASP A 409 28.75 5.17 6.59
N LEU A 410 28.48 6.08 5.67
CA LEU A 410 27.25 6.15 4.86
C LEU A 410 27.37 5.39 3.53
N GLY A 411 28.46 4.65 3.35
CA GLY A 411 28.74 3.80 2.20
C GLY A 411 29.95 4.28 1.41
N ASN A 412 30.82 3.34 1.03
CA ASN A 412 32.07 3.56 0.30
C ASN A 412 33.08 4.47 1.04
N GLY A 413 33.16 4.36 2.37
CA GLY A 413 34.12 5.14 3.18
C GLY A 413 33.71 6.58 3.42
N ARG A 414 32.43 6.92 3.22
CA ARG A 414 31.89 8.27 3.38
C ARG A 414 31.47 8.48 4.82
N ILE A 415 32.41 8.96 5.62
CA ILE A 415 32.21 9.17 7.06
C ILE A 415 31.50 10.52 7.31
N ILE A 416 30.46 10.51 8.16
CA ILE A 416 29.63 11.70 8.48
C ILE A 416 30.44 12.97 8.72
N LYS A 417 31.47 12.91 9.58
CA LYS A 417 32.26 14.09 9.99
C LYS A 417 33.05 14.73 8.83
N ASP A 418 33.26 14.00 7.75
CA ASP A 418 34.00 14.45 6.57
C ASP A 418 33.07 15.11 5.52
N GLY A 419 31.75 15.05 5.73
CA GLY A 419 30.73 15.68 4.90
C GLY A 419 30.27 17.06 5.42
N THR A 420 29.57 17.80 4.58
CA THR A 420 28.95 19.09 4.91
C THR A 420 27.47 18.90 5.22
N TRP A 421 27.00 19.46 6.33
CA TRP A 421 25.58 19.38 6.71
C TRP A 421 24.79 20.47 6.00
N SER A 422 23.99 20.09 5.01
CA SER A 422 23.22 21.03 4.19
C SER A 422 21.74 21.14 4.58
N LEU A 423 21.25 20.22 5.40
CA LEU A 423 19.96 20.31 6.08
C LEU A 423 20.09 19.79 7.50
N ASN A 424 19.51 20.53 8.45
CA ASN A 424 19.30 20.10 9.82
C ASN A 424 17.86 20.44 10.18
N ALA A 425 17.03 19.42 10.30
CA ALA A 425 15.62 19.56 10.62
C ALA A 425 15.20 18.63 11.75
N HIS A 426 14.24 19.06 12.55
CA HIS A 426 13.58 18.23 13.55
C HIS A 426 12.11 18.59 13.66
N SER A 427 11.32 17.71 14.29
CA SER A 427 9.89 17.90 14.40
C SER A 427 9.43 18.06 15.83
N HIS A 428 8.43 18.91 16.06
CA HIS A 428 7.71 18.95 17.33
C HIS A 428 6.36 18.24 17.17
N PRO A 429 6.13 17.07 17.80
CA PRO A 429 4.87 16.36 17.73
C PRO A 429 3.75 17.21 18.33
N GLU A 430 2.51 16.88 17.99
CA GLU A 430 1.35 17.66 18.41
C GLU A 430 1.18 17.62 19.94
N SER A 431 1.60 18.69 20.62
CA SER A 431 1.28 18.93 22.02
C SER A 431 0.40 20.18 22.14
N SER A 432 -0.89 19.98 22.46
CA SER A 432 -1.82 20.99 23.00
C SER A 432 -2.54 22.00 22.08
N GLY A 433 -2.55 21.83 20.75
CA GLY A 433 -3.39 22.66 19.85
C GLY A 433 -2.96 24.13 19.70
N SER A 434 -1.91 24.55 20.42
CA SER A 434 -1.23 25.84 20.26
C SER A 434 -0.56 25.93 18.89
N ILE A 435 -0.65 27.10 18.25
CA ILE A 435 0.02 27.39 16.97
C ILE A 435 1.52 27.66 17.19
N ALA A 436 1.94 28.01 18.41
CA ALA A 436 3.34 28.19 18.75
C ALA A 436 3.96 26.85 19.18
N PRO A 437 4.88 26.27 18.40
CA PRO A 437 5.62 25.08 18.79
C PRO A 437 6.53 25.38 19.99
N SER A 438 6.94 24.34 20.72
CA SER A 438 7.76 24.51 21.92
C SER A 438 9.04 25.30 21.60
N GLY A 439 9.48 26.19 22.50
CA GLY A 439 10.66 27.05 22.24
C GLY A 439 10.42 28.23 21.26
N PHE A 440 9.25 28.35 20.65
CA PHE A 440 8.89 29.49 19.79
C PHE A 440 7.73 30.29 20.38
N THR A 441 7.70 31.59 20.07
CA THR A 441 6.57 32.47 20.34
C THR A 441 5.92 32.84 19.02
N ALA A 442 4.62 32.64 18.89
CA ALA A 442 3.84 33.11 17.75
C ALA A 442 3.18 34.46 18.07
N TYR A 443 3.27 35.42 17.17
CA TYR A 443 2.64 36.74 17.31
C TYR A 443 2.14 37.25 15.96
N LYS A 444 1.21 38.22 15.98
CA LYS A 444 0.74 38.89 14.77
C LYS A 444 1.49 40.21 14.60
N ASN A 445 1.99 40.48 13.40
CA ASN A 445 2.52 41.79 13.02
C ASN A 445 1.88 42.20 11.69
N ASN A 446 1.15 43.32 11.67
CA ASN A 446 0.37 43.78 10.51
C ASN A 446 -0.59 42.73 9.92
N GLY A 447 -1.15 41.86 10.77
CA GLY A 447 -2.06 40.78 10.35
C GLY A 447 -1.37 39.47 9.99
N ASP A 448 -0.08 39.49 9.68
CA ASP A 448 0.72 38.29 9.38
C ASP A 448 1.13 37.55 10.65
N LEU A 449 1.07 36.22 10.61
CA LEU A 449 1.64 35.37 11.64
C LEU A 449 3.17 35.38 11.53
N LYS A 450 3.84 35.76 12.62
CA LYS A 450 5.30 35.78 12.76
C LYS A 450 5.71 34.92 13.96
N PHE A 451 6.98 34.51 13.95
CA PHE A 451 7.56 33.68 15.00
C PHE A 451 8.85 34.32 15.51
N SER A 452 9.12 34.17 16.79
CA SER A 452 10.40 34.50 17.42
C SER A 452 10.83 33.36 18.33
N ILE A 453 12.12 33.33 18.65
CA ILE A 453 12.63 32.44 19.70
C ILE A 453 12.04 32.87 21.03
N ASN A 454 11.49 31.93 21.81
CA ASN A 454 10.90 32.23 23.11
C ASN A 454 12.00 32.39 24.19
N PRO A 455 12.20 33.60 24.76
CA PRO A 455 13.27 33.86 25.71
C PRO A 455 12.99 33.26 27.11
N LEU A 456 11.75 32.88 27.41
CA LEU A 456 11.33 32.45 28.76
C LEU A 456 11.64 30.98 29.07
N HIS A 457 12.03 30.17 28.08
CA HIS A 457 12.25 28.74 28.27
C HIS A 457 13.73 28.36 28.58
N GLY A 458 14.68 29.30 28.76
CA GLY A 458 16.11 29.03 29.06
C GLY A 458 17.08 28.86 27.85
N ASN A 459 18.36 28.50 28.06
CA ASN A 459 19.41 28.37 27.02
C ASN A 459 19.67 26.92 26.54
N SER A 460 18.61 26.14 26.28
CA SER A 460 18.71 24.71 25.88
C SER A 460 18.03 24.43 24.53
N GLY A 461 18.43 23.32 23.88
CA GLY A 461 17.81 22.81 22.66
C GLY A 461 17.87 23.80 21.48
N ASP A 462 16.71 24.11 20.92
CA ASP A 462 16.51 25.04 19.79
C ASP A 462 17.04 26.46 20.04
N ARG A 463 17.38 26.79 21.28
CA ARG A 463 17.65 28.15 21.77
C ARG A 463 19.09 28.30 22.26
N ASN A 464 19.93 27.32 21.96
CA ASN A 464 21.34 27.32 22.36
C ASN A 464 22.10 28.46 21.65
N ILE A 465 22.55 29.44 22.44
CA ILE A 465 23.30 30.62 21.95
C ILE A 465 24.69 30.27 21.40
N ASN A 466 25.23 29.10 21.75
CA ASN A 466 26.54 28.61 21.31
C ASN A 466 26.47 27.78 20.00
N GLN A 467 25.35 27.84 19.27
CA GLN A 467 25.26 27.19 17.97
C GLN A 467 26.30 27.76 16.99
N PRO A 468 26.88 26.94 16.09
CA PRO A 468 27.82 27.40 15.07
C PRO A 468 27.23 28.53 14.23
N SER A 469 27.99 29.62 14.07
CA SER A 469 27.57 30.77 13.25
C SER A 469 27.30 30.33 11.81
N GLY A 470 26.08 30.58 11.30
CA GLY A 470 25.68 30.23 9.93
C GLY A 470 24.90 28.92 9.79
N LEU A 471 24.74 28.13 10.86
CA LEU A 471 23.89 26.94 10.83
C LEU A 471 22.41 27.36 10.75
N THR A 472 21.76 27.04 9.63
CA THR A 472 20.32 27.23 9.46
C THR A 472 19.61 25.94 9.83
N ARG A 473 18.63 26.02 10.74
CA ARG A 473 17.82 24.88 11.19
C ARG A 473 16.36 25.02 10.77
N TYR A 474 15.67 23.90 10.69
CA TYR A 474 14.26 23.83 10.34
C TYR A 474 13.49 23.02 11.38
N MET A 475 12.51 23.64 12.04
CA MET A 475 11.57 22.92 12.89
C MET A 475 10.29 22.67 12.08
N TYR A 476 9.83 21.42 12.03
CA TYR A 476 8.57 21.01 11.43
C TYR A 476 7.49 20.81 12.48
N SER A 477 6.33 21.45 12.28
CA SER A 477 5.17 21.32 13.16
C SER A 477 3.98 20.72 12.39
N PRO A 478 3.47 19.55 12.80
CA PRO A 478 2.22 18.99 12.29
C PRO A 478 1.02 19.94 12.46
N ILE A 479 0.97 20.71 13.56
CA ILE A 479 -0.09 21.69 13.82
C ILE A 479 -0.07 22.80 12.77
N LEU A 480 1.11 23.36 12.48
CA LEU A 480 1.26 24.37 11.43
C LEU A 480 0.89 23.80 10.07
N ASN A 481 1.36 22.58 9.76
CA ASN A 481 1.04 21.93 8.50
C ASN A 481 -0.47 21.77 8.30
N LYS A 482 -1.18 21.32 9.34
CA LYS A 482 -2.65 21.14 9.32
C LYS A 482 -3.42 22.46 9.24
N LYS A 483 -2.98 23.50 9.96
CA LYS A 483 -3.71 24.78 10.06
C LYS A 483 -3.40 25.77 8.95
N LEU A 484 -2.17 25.77 8.43
CA LEU A 484 -1.65 26.79 7.52
C LEU A 484 -1.18 26.21 6.17
N GLY A 485 -1.28 24.90 5.96
CA GLY A 485 -0.84 24.24 4.73
C GLY A 485 0.67 24.20 4.55
N GLY A 486 1.45 24.42 5.61
CA GLY A 486 2.92 24.30 5.63
C GLY A 486 3.44 24.20 7.06
N GLY A 487 4.48 23.40 7.30
CA GLY A 487 4.90 23.02 8.65
C GLY A 487 6.17 23.68 9.17
N TYR A 488 6.94 24.36 8.32
CA TYR A 488 8.34 24.68 8.64
C TYR A 488 8.55 26.09 9.20
N ILE A 489 9.34 26.15 10.27
CA ILE A 489 9.98 27.37 10.77
C ILE A 489 11.49 27.23 10.53
N LYS A 490 12.05 28.14 9.75
CA LYS A 490 13.50 28.32 9.60
C LYS A 490 14.01 29.18 10.76
N TYR A 491 15.05 28.75 11.46
CA TYR A 491 15.55 29.49 12.62
C TYR A 491 17.05 29.34 12.86
N ASN A 492 17.57 30.25 13.68
CA ASN A 492 18.91 30.23 14.29
C ASN A 492 18.80 30.83 15.71
N ASN A 493 19.95 31.07 16.37
CA ASN A 493 19.99 31.63 17.72
C ASN A 493 19.45 33.07 17.89
N LYS A 494 19.04 33.75 16.80
CA LYS A 494 18.54 35.14 16.82
C LYS A 494 17.16 35.31 16.17
N THR A 495 16.87 34.56 15.11
CA THR A 495 15.70 34.78 14.25
C THR A 495 14.93 33.48 14.02
N ALA A 496 13.61 33.56 13.93
CA ALA A 496 12.73 32.48 13.49
C ALA A 496 11.79 33.01 12.41
N THR A 497 11.54 32.24 11.36
CA THR A 497 10.71 32.66 10.22
C THR A 497 9.92 31.48 9.70
N TYR A 498 8.61 31.63 9.60
CA TYR A 498 7.75 30.63 8.97
C TYR A 498 7.97 30.63 7.46
N VAL A 499 8.28 29.46 6.91
CA VAL A 499 8.62 29.27 5.48
C VAL A 499 7.64 28.34 4.75
N GLY A 500 6.55 27.95 5.42
CA GLY A 500 5.50 27.13 4.81
C GLY A 500 5.96 25.70 4.54
N LYS A 501 5.78 25.23 3.30
CA LYS A 501 6.22 23.89 2.85
C LYS A 501 7.69 23.86 2.41
N ASN A 502 8.30 25.01 2.15
CA ASN A 502 9.60 25.07 1.50
C ASN A 502 10.73 25.13 2.53
N LYS A 503 11.62 24.14 2.50
CA LYS A 503 12.93 24.22 3.17
C LYS A 503 13.92 25.12 2.41
N LYS A 504 13.63 25.49 1.17
CA LYS A 504 14.52 26.30 0.33
C LYS A 504 14.28 27.79 0.58
N ASP A 505 15.36 28.50 0.90
CA ASP A 505 15.47 29.89 0.50
C ASP A 505 15.45 29.94 -1.03
N GLU A 506 14.63 30.81 -1.59
CA GLU A 506 14.71 31.21 -2.98
C GLU A 506 16.15 31.62 -3.32
N LYS A 507 16.82 30.83 -4.18
CA LYS A 507 17.76 31.34 -5.18
C LYS A 507 17.60 30.49 -6.44
N HIS A 508 16.83 31.02 -7.37
CA HIS A 508 17.06 30.81 -8.79
C HIS A 508 18.37 31.47 -9.22
#